data_AF-A0A9D2UVC0-F1
#
_entry.id   AF-A0A9D2UVC0-F1
#
_cell.length_a   1.000
_cell.length_b   1.000
_cell.length_c   1.000
_cell.angle_alpha   90.00
_cell.angle_beta   90.00
_cell.angle_gamma   90.00
#
_symmetry.space_group_name_H-M   'P 1'
#
loop_
_entity.id
_entity.type
_entity.pdbx_description
1 polymer ?
#
loop_
_entity_poly.entity_id
_entity_poly.type
_entity_poly.pdbx_seq_one_letter_code
_entity_poly.pdbx_strand_id
1 'polypeptide(L)'
;MGYVAVRGGGLAIEESLKLLEYQRAHSGVTLEPDAIRRAFPDAIDQVMGESSLFAPDLAALALKQARGSIEEAVFLLRAFRSTLERPYVSRAVDTSEMRVDRRISAAFKDIPGGQVLGATRDYSHRLIDFDLAHETPEDQRERAAELERHFGIEEGALDEALLAADAPTEGSASEGRYPKVLDYLRSEGILPVCDNDDAEPVDVTMGALEFPCARSARLQTLSRGMTQAVEAFGYAAIRGYGPSHPTVGELRHGMAEVCVDVPGEESCDAEDAYYLGSIPLTEVESVFEVETEEAGVTTLSFEIGYGLVMGGAETKAIAMSVLDHCLDLGDARYPTQDEEFVLYHVDGVEAQGFISHLKLPHYVTFQSKLDTVRTARSHESDAEGSGAAPSDAEAADVEAHAAGFDGGASPDEASAAVDATVDEKER
;
A
#
# COMPACT_ATOMS: atom_id res chain seq x y z
N MET A 1 7.83 11.17 54.40
CA MET A 1 9.00 11.31 53.49
C MET A 1 8.49 11.92 52.21
N GLY A 2 9.07 13.04 51.77
CA GLY A 2 8.69 13.67 50.50
C GLY A 2 9.35 12.95 49.32
N TYR A 3 8.61 12.74 48.24
CA TYR A 3 9.17 12.24 46.99
C TYR A 3 9.96 13.38 46.31
N VAL A 4 11.18 13.08 45.84
CA VAL A 4 12.00 14.00 45.04
C VAL A 4 11.92 13.55 43.60
N ALA A 5 11.47 14.43 42.71
CA ALA A 5 11.46 14.16 41.28
C ALA A 5 12.90 14.12 40.74
N VAL A 6 13.25 13.04 40.04
CA VAL A 6 14.57 12.86 39.41
C VAL A 6 14.38 12.82 37.90
N ARG A 7 15.32 13.41 37.14
CA ARG A 7 15.30 13.33 35.67
C ARG A 7 15.81 11.96 35.23
N GLY A 8 14.98 11.19 34.53
CA GLY A 8 15.34 9.84 34.02
C GLY A 8 14.97 9.56 32.57
N GLY A 9 14.07 10.34 31.97
CA GLY A 9 13.54 10.05 30.62
C GLY A 9 14.60 10.03 29.52
N GLY A 10 15.52 11.01 29.50
CA GLY A 10 16.57 11.08 28.48
C GLY A 10 17.52 9.89 28.50
N LEU A 11 17.99 9.48 29.69
CA LEU A 11 18.83 8.30 29.85
C LEU A 11 18.10 7.01 29.44
N ALA A 12 16.82 6.88 29.82
CA ALA A 12 16.02 5.71 29.44
C ALA A 12 15.84 5.61 27.91
N ILE A 13 15.63 6.74 27.21
CA ILE A 13 15.54 6.78 25.75
C ILE A 13 16.90 6.37 25.13
N GLU A 14 18.00 6.95 25.62
CA GLU A 14 19.33 6.65 25.10
C GLU A 14 19.68 5.15 25.24
N GLU A 15 19.46 4.56 26.42
CA GLU A 15 19.69 3.13 26.64
C GLU A 15 18.75 2.23 25.82
N SER A 16 17.50 2.67 25.60
CA SER A 16 16.56 1.97 24.70
C SER A 16 17.06 1.96 23.25
N LEU A 17 17.57 3.08 22.74
CA LEU A 17 18.14 3.16 21.39
C LEU A 17 19.41 2.30 21.25
N LYS A 18 20.26 2.27 22.28
CA LYS A 18 21.42 1.35 22.33
C LYS A 18 20.98 -0.11 22.31
N LEU A 19 19.89 -0.47 23.00
CA LEU A 19 19.34 -1.82 22.97
C LEU A 19 18.81 -2.18 21.57
N LEU A 20 18.13 -1.26 20.89
CA LEU A 20 17.65 -1.46 19.53
C LEU A 20 18.81 -1.70 18.55
N GLU A 21 19.87 -0.90 18.67
CA GLU A 21 21.09 -1.05 17.88
C GLU A 21 21.84 -2.35 18.22
N TYR A 22 21.91 -2.71 19.50
CA TYR A 22 22.46 -4.01 19.92
C TYR A 22 21.68 -5.16 19.29
N GLN A 23 20.35 -5.15 19.32
CA GLN A 23 19.53 -6.18 18.68
C GLN A 23 19.77 -6.25 17.17
N ARG A 24 20.02 -5.12 16.50
CA ARG A 24 20.38 -5.08 15.08
C ARG A 24 21.74 -5.71 14.82
N ALA A 25 22.73 -5.41 15.66
CA ALA A 25 24.14 -5.75 15.41
C ALA A 25 24.60 -7.08 16.05
N HIS A 26 23.92 -7.59 17.08
CA HIS A 26 24.42 -8.68 17.93
C HIS A 26 24.61 -10.02 17.20
N SER A 27 23.82 -10.29 16.16
CA SER A 27 23.96 -11.53 15.37
C SER A 27 25.27 -11.60 14.58
N GLY A 28 25.94 -10.46 14.38
CA GLY A 28 27.13 -10.37 13.51
C GLY A 28 26.82 -10.53 12.01
N VAL A 29 25.55 -10.74 11.65
CA VAL A 29 25.11 -10.86 10.26
C VAL A 29 24.85 -9.47 9.70
N THR A 30 25.48 -9.14 8.58
CA THR A 30 25.26 -7.90 7.84
C THR A 30 24.85 -8.22 6.41
N LEU A 31 23.93 -7.43 5.88
CA LEU A 31 23.54 -7.44 4.48
C LEU A 31 23.98 -6.12 3.84
N GLU A 32 24.61 -6.19 2.68
CA GLU A 32 24.90 -4.98 1.91
C GLU A 32 23.59 -4.38 1.38
N PRO A 33 23.44 -3.05 1.35
CA PRO A 33 22.22 -2.42 0.81
C PRO A 33 21.91 -2.89 -0.61
N ASP A 34 22.93 -3.05 -1.45
CA ASP A 34 22.79 -3.56 -2.81
C ASP A 34 22.30 -5.02 -2.86
N ALA A 35 22.66 -5.85 -1.88
CA ALA A 35 22.12 -7.20 -1.75
C ALA A 35 20.63 -7.18 -1.36
N ILE A 36 20.22 -6.27 -0.47
CA ILE A 36 18.80 -6.06 -0.11
C ILE A 36 18.02 -5.60 -1.35
N ARG A 37 18.56 -4.63 -2.09
CA ARG A 37 17.97 -4.09 -3.30
C ARG A 37 17.66 -5.19 -4.33
N ARG A 38 18.64 -6.05 -4.61
CA ARG A 38 18.50 -7.16 -5.58
C ARG A 38 17.63 -8.30 -5.07
N ALA A 39 17.67 -8.61 -3.78
CA ALA A 39 16.93 -9.75 -3.21
C ALA A 39 15.44 -9.45 -2.96
N PHE A 40 15.08 -8.17 -2.72
CA PHE A 40 13.73 -7.78 -2.33
C PHE A 40 13.16 -6.64 -3.20
N PRO A 41 13.12 -6.77 -4.54
CA PRO A 41 12.69 -5.69 -5.43
C PRO A 41 11.30 -5.16 -5.09
N ASP A 42 10.30 -6.04 -4.88
CA ASP A 42 8.92 -5.64 -4.55
C ASP A 42 8.84 -4.79 -3.26
N ALA A 43 9.70 -5.09 -2.27
CA ALA A 43 9.76 -4.32 -1.03
C ALA A 43 10.39 -2.93 -1.25
N ILE A 44 11.38 -2.84 -2.13
CA ILE A 44 11.99 -1.56 -2.51
C ILE A 44 10.97 -0.70 -3.25
N ASP A 45 10.24 -1.28 -4.20
CA ASP A 45 9.17 -0.60 -4.94
C ASP A 45 8.09 -0.08 -3.99
N GLN A 46 7.65 -0.89 -3.04
CA GLN A 46 6.68 -0.47 -2.02
C GLN A 46 7.21 0.73 -1.20
N VAL A 47 8.46 0.67 -0.72
CA VAL A 47 9.07 1.76 0.06
C VAL A 47 9.19 3.04 -0.78
N MET A 48 9.62 2.95 -2.04
CA MET A 48 9.73 4.10 -2.93
C MET A 48 8.36 4.72 -3.24
N GLY A 49 7.36 3.88 -3.56
CA GLY A 49 5.99 4.30 -3.85
C GLY A 49 5.35 5.07 -2.69
N GLU A 50 5.35 4.48 -1.50
CA GLU A 50 4.72 5.06 -0.30
C GLU A 50 5.48 6.27 0.28
N SER A 51 6.78 6.38 0.00
CA SER A 51 7.58 7.55 0.40
C SER A 51 7.54 8.70 -0.62
N SER A 52 7.10 8.43 -1.86
CA SER A 52 7.19 9.34 -3.01
C SER A 52 8.59 9.82 -3.32
N LEU A 53 9.53 8.90 -3.28
CA LEU A 53 10.91 9.17 -3.66
C LEU A 53 11.47 7.97 -4.42
N PHE A 54 11.71 8.15 -5.71
CA PHE A 54 12.45 7.19 -6.52
C PHE A 54 13.94 7.28 -6.17
N ALA A 55 14.39 6.40 -5.27
CA ALA A 55 15.78 6.29 -4.86
C ALA A 55 16.07 4.86 -4.36
N PRO A 56 16.31 3.89 -5.27
CA PRO A 56 16.44 2.47 -4.92
C PRO A 56 17.49 2.19 -3.83
N ASP A 57 18.63 2.85 -3.90
CA ASP A 57 19.73 2.67 -2.93
C ASP A 57 19.37 3.20 -1.54
N LEU A 58 18.67 4.34 -1.47
CA LEU A 58 18.21 4.91 -0.21
C LEU A 58 17.06 4.11 0.39
N ALA A 59 16.16 3.58 -0.45
CA ALA A 59 15.10 2.68 -0.01
C ALA A 59 15.68 1.39 0.59
N ALA A 60 16.70 0.80 -0.04
CA ALA A 60 17.39 -0.37 0.50
C ALA A 60 18.13 -0.07 1.82
N LEU A 61 18.77 1.09 1.91
CA LEU A 61 19.41 1.55 3.15
C LEU A 61 18.39 1.80 4.27
N ALA A 62 17.26 2.43 3.96
CA ALA A 62 16.17 2.66 4.91
C ALA A 62 15.59 1.33 5.41
N LEU A 63 15.40 0.35 4.52
CA LEU A 63 14.92 -0.99 4.88
C LEU A 63 15.92 -1.75 5.77
N LYS A 64 17.22 -1.62 5.48
CA LYS A 64 18.31 -2.13 6.33
C LYS A 64 18.25 -1.51 7.72
N GLN A 65 18.12 -0.18 7.81
CA GLN A 65 18.04 0.55 9.07
C GLN A 65 16.78 0.15 9.87
N ALA A 66 15.65 -0.01 9.17
CA ALA A 66 14.36 -0.41 9.73
C ALA A 66 14.26 -1.91 10.06
N ARG A 67 15.32 -2.70 9.79
CA ARG A 67 15.35 -4.17 10.00
C ARG A 67 14.20 -4.89 9.29
N GLY A 68 13.89 -4.48 8.06
CA GLY A 68 12.81 -5.06 7.25
C GLY A 68 11.42 -4.50 7.52
N SER A 69 11.25 -3.56 8.46
CA SER A 69 9.97 -2.87 8.65
C SER A 69 9.73 -1.87 7.51
N ILE A 70 8.76 -2.16 6.64
CA ILE A 70 8.40 -1.31 5.50
C ILE A 70 7.90 0.06 5.98
N GLU A 71 6.97 0.08 6.95
CA GLU A 71 6.39 1.33 7.47
C GLU A 71 7.47 2.28 8.03
N GLU A 72 8.43 1.75 8.79
CA GLU A 72 9.54 2.55 9.33
C GLU A 72 10.49 3.00 8.21
N ALA A 73 10.76 2.15 7.21
CA ALA A 73 11.59 2.52 6.06
C ALA A 73 10.94 3.66 5.24
N VAL A 74 9.62 3.58 5.02
CA VAL A 74 8.82 4.63 4.39
C VAL A 74 8.89 5.92 5.20
N PHE A 75 8.74 5.85 6.53
CA PHE A 75 8.85 7.01 7.41
C PHE A 75 10.23 7.67 7.31
N LEU A 76 11.31 6.88 7.39
CA LEU A 76 12.69 7.37 7.25
C LEU A 76 12.92 8.07 5.90
N LEU A 77 12.47 7.45 4.80
CA LEU A 77 12.68 7.99 3.46
C LEU A 77 11.83 9.23 3.19
N ARG A 78 10.60 9.28 3.72
CA ARG A 78 9.72 10.45 3.65
C ARG A 78 10.24 11.60 4.51
N ALA A 79 10.80 11.31 5.69
CA ALA A 79 11.49 12.29 6.51
C ALA A 79 12.72 12.84 5.77
N PHE A 80 13.52 11.99 5.15
CA PHE A 80 14.66 12.42 4.33
C PHE A 80 14.24 13.29 3.15
N ARG A 81 13.18 12.92 2.41
CA ARG A 81 12.61 13.72 1.32
C ARG A 81 12.30 15.16 1.76
N SER A 82 11.83 15.37 2.98
CA SER A 82 11.54 16.72 3.49
C SER A 82 12.79 17.61 3.70
N THR A 83 13.99 17.02 3.67
CA THR A 83 15.26 17.74 3.74
C THR A 83 15.82 18.15 2.38
N LEU A 84 15.20 17.68 1.28
CA LEU A 84 15.67 17.91 -0.09
C LEU A 84 15.01 19.15 -0.70
N GLU A 85 15.77 19.82 -1.58
CA GLU A 85 15.24 20.88 -2.43
C GLU A 85 14.49 20.28 -3.64
N ARG A 86 13.53 21.03 -4.19
CA ARG A 86 12.80 20.69 -5.43
C ARG A 86 13.22 21.67 -6.53
N PRO A 87 14.38 21.45 -7.19
CA PRO A 87 14.92 22.41 -8.14
C PRO A 87 14.15 22.46 -9.47
N TYR A 88 13.46 21.38 -9.83
CA TYR A 88 12.78 21.21 -11.12
C TYR A 88 11.45 20.47 -10.96
N VAL A 89 10.57 20.63 -11.95
CA VAL A 89 9.37 19.82 -12.18
C VAL A 89 9.54 19.15 -13.53
N SER A 90 9.23 17.85 -13.62
CA SER A 90 9.31 17.14 -14.89
C SER A 90 8.18 17.59 -15.82
N ARG A 91 8.38 17.41 -17.12
CA ARG A 91 7.26 17.36 -18.07
C ARG A 91 6.31 16.23 -17.66
N ALA A 92 5.06 16.31 -18.10
CA ALA A 92 4.10 15.22 -17.93
C ALA A 92 4.68 13.94 -18.56
N VAL A 93 4.69 12.86 -17.79
CA VAL A 93 5.21 11.56 -18.25
C VAL A 93 4.18 10.94 -19.20
N ASP A 94 4.60 10.68 -20.43
CA ASP A 94 3.77 10.01 -21.44
C ASP A 94 3.93 8.48 -21.35
N THR A 95 2.94 7.82 -20.74
CA THR A 95 2.91 6.36 -20.58
C THR A 95 2.58 5.61 -21.89
N SER A 96 2.23 6.30 -22.97
CA SER A 96 2.11 5.70 -24.31
C SER A 96 3.47 5.35 -24.91
N GLU A 97 4.51 6.13 -24.54
CA GLU A 97 5.91 5.93 -24.96
C GLU A 97 6.71 5.06 -23.97
N MET A 98 6.06 4.55 -22.93
CA MET A 98 6.65 3.62 -21.96
C MET A 98 7.24 2.40 -22.66
N ARG A 99 8.44 1.99 -22.24
CA ARG A 99 9.04 0.74 -22.67
C ARG A 99 8.55 -0.38 -21.77
N VAL A 100 7.54 -1.09 -22.25
CA VAL A 100 6.75 -2.05 -21.51
C VAL A 100 7.37 -3.43 -21.57
N ASP A 101 7.61 -4.02 -20.39
CA ASP A 101 8.06 -5.42 -20.23
C ASP A 101 6.91 -6.37 -19.83
N ARG A 102 5.77 -5.81 -19.40
CA ARG A 102 4.55 -6.53 -19.07
C ARG A 102 3.32 -5.72 -19.47
N ARG A 103 2.42 -6.34 -20.23
CA ARG A 103 1.20 -5.73 -20.77
C ARG A 103 0.08 -6.76 -20.86
N ILE A 104 -0.98 -6.56 -20.10
CA ILE A 104 -2.14 -7.45 -20.15
C ILE A 104 -3.47 -6.68 -20.26
N SER A 105 -4.46 -7.31 -20.86
CA SER A 105 -5.85 -6.85 -20.87
C SER A 105 -6.77 -8.01 -20.51
N ALA A 106 -7.69 -7.79 -19.57
CA ALA A 106 -8.75 -8.74 -19.23
C ALA A 106 -10.02 -8.50 -20.07
N ALA A 107 -10.16 -7.31 -20.67
CA ALA A 107 -11.30 -6.94 -21.50
C ALA A 107 -11.30 -7.63 -22.87
N PHE A 108 -10.12 -7.96 -23.41
CA PHE A 108 -9.97 -8.53 -24.74
C PHE A 108 -9.06 -9.76 -24.73
N LYS A 109 -9.45 -10.78 -25.50
CA LYS A 109 -8.61 -11.96 -25.70
C LYS A 109 -7.33 -11.61 -26.46
N ASP A 110 -7.48 -10.91 -27.58
CA ASP A 110 -6.39 -10.51 -28.47
C ASP A 110 -6.38 -8.98 -28.55
N ILE A 111 -5.21 -8.36 -28.34
CA ILE A 111 -5.00 -6.91 -28.38
C ILE A 111 -3.88 -6.57 -29.38
N PRO A 112 -3.88 -5.38 -30.01
CA PRO A 112 -2.77 -4.96 -30.86
C PRO A 112 -1.43 -5.06 -30.11
N GLY A 113 -0.43 -5.68 -30.73
CA GLY A 113 0.87 -5.98 -30.10
C GLY A 113 0.89 -7.23 -29.22
N GLY A 114 -0.27 -7.85 -28.96
CA GLY A 114 -0.38 -9.07 -28.15
C GLY A 114 -0.36 -8.83 -26.64
N GLN A 115 -0.64 -9.91 -25.90
CA GLN A 115 -0.53 -9.97 -24.44
C GLN A 115 0.93 -10.30 -24.09
N VAL A 116 1.57 -9.45 -23.28
CA VAL A 116 2.95 -9.62 -22.80
C VAL A 116 2.89 -9.94 -21.31
N LEU A 117 3.11 -11.19 -20.93
CA LEU A 117 2.98 -11.58 -19.52
C LEU A 117 4.10 -11.01 -18.64
N GLY A 118 5.29 -10.77 -19.18
CA GLY A 118 6.46 -10.35 -18.41
C GLY A 118 6.84 -11.32 -17.28
N ALA A 119 7.65 -10.84 -16.35
CA ALA A 119 7.98 -11.57 -15.12
C ALA A 119 6.81 -11.47 -14.13
N THR A 120 6.14 -12.59 -13.83
CA THR A 120 4.95 -12.58 -12.96
C THR A 120 4.79 -13.86 -12.14
N ARG A 121 4.13 -13.73 -10.99
CA ARG A 121 3.69 -14.85 -10.14
C ARG A 121 2.26 -15.32 -10.41
N ASP A 122 1.51 -14.69 -11.32
CA ASP A 122 0.08 -14.95 -11.55
C ASP A 122 -0.25 -16.42 -11.77
N TYR A 123 0.60 -17.12 -12.50
CA TYR A 123 0.41 -18.53 -12.90
C TYR A 123 1.23 -19.52 -12.06
N SER A 124 2.00 -19.03 -11.09
CA SER A 124 2.81 -19.89 -10.22
C SER A 124 1.96 -20.77 -9.30
N HIS A 125 2.45 -21.94 -8.89
CA HIS A 125 1.85 -22.65 -7.75
C HIS A 125 2.37 -22.05 -6.44
N ARG A 126 1.46 -21.74 -5.50
CA ARG A 126 1.78 -21.04 -4.24
C ARG A 126 2.27 -22.05 -3.19
N LEU A 127 3.39 -22.69 -3.49
CA LEU A 127 4.05 -23.67 -2.64
C LEU A 127 5.39 -23.12 -2.15
N ILE A 128 5.74 -23.38 -0.90
CA ILE A 128 7.04 -23.02 -0.36
C ILE A 128 8.09 -23.89 -1.04
N ASP A 129 9.09 -23.25 -1.64
CA ASP A 129 10.27 -23.91 -2.18
C ASP A 129 11.30 -24.08 -1.06
N PHE A 130 11.41 -25.32 -0.54
CA PHE A 130 12.34 -25.64 0.54
C PHE A 130 13.78 -25.78 0.05
N ASP A 131 14.02 -25.94 -1.26
CA ASP A 131 15.37 -26.11 -1.81
C ASP A 131 16.18 -24.81 -1.65
N LEU A 132 15.51 -23.65 -1.66
CA LEU A 132 16.12 -22.34 -1.40
C LEU A 132 16.76 -22.20 -0.01
N ALA A 133 16.40 -23.05 0.97
CA ALA A 133 16.99 -23.01 2.31
C ALA A 133 18.48 -23.42 2.33
N HIS A 134 18.94 -24.12 1.28
CA HIS A 134 20.31 -24.60 1.13
C HIS A 134 21.02 -23.99 -0.07
N GLU A 135 20.37 -23.02 -0.74
CA GLU A 135 20.92 -22.34 -1.90
C GLU A 135 22.22 -21.60 -1.55
N THR A 136 23.24 -21.83 -2.36
CA THR A 136 24.53 -21.16 -2.24
C THR A 136 24.69 -20.10 -3.34
N PRO A 137 25.64 -19.15 -3.17
CA PRO A 137 25.96 -18.21 -4.23
C PRO A 137 26.44 -18.88 -5.53
N GLU A 138 26.95 -20.12 -5.47
CA GLU A 138 27.33 -20.89 -6.66
C GLU A 138 26.11 -21.41 -7.40
N ASP A 139 25.14 -21.95 -6.68
CA ASP A 139 23.86 -22.41 -7.25
C ASP A 139 23.13 -21.27 -7.96
N GLN A 140 23.09 -20.07 -7.34
CA GLN A 140 22.50 -18.88 -7.96
C GLN A 140 23.19 -18.50 -9.27
N ARG A 141 24.53 -18.52 -9.31
CA ARG A 141 25.30 -18.19 -10.52
C ARG A 141 25.10 -19.24 -11.61
N GLU A 142 25.08 -20.53 -11.26
CA GLU A 142 24.82 -21.59 -12.21
C GLU A 142 23.41 -21.46 -12.81
N ARG A 143 22.41 -21.19 -11.95
CA ARG A 143 21.04 -20.98 -12.37
C ARG A 143 20.87 -19.76 -13.27
N ALA A 144 21.53 -18.64 -12.93
CA ALA A 144 21.57 -17.45 -13.76
C ALA A 144 22.17 -17.77 -15.13
N ALA A 145 23.34 -18.41 -15.19
CA ALA A 145 23.99 -18.77 -16.45
C ALA A 145 23.20 -19.79 -17.29
N GLU A 146 22.42 -20.68 -16.66
CA GLU A 146 21.47 -21.55 -17.35
C GLU A 146 20.35 -20.74 -18.02
N LEU A 147 19.74 -19.82 -17.29
CA LEU A 147 18.63 -18.99 -17.78
C LEU A 147 19.10 -17.97 -18.84
N GLU A 148 20.26 -17.34 -18.66
CA GLU A 148 20.87 -16.46 -19.66
C GLU A 148 21.07 -17.18 -20.99
N ARG A 149 21.61 -18.41 -20.96
CA ARG A 149 21.73 -19.26 -22.16
C ARG A 149 20.37 -19.62 -22.76
N HIS A 150 19.36 -19.85 -21.93
CA HIS A 150 18.00 -20.15 -22.41
C HIS A 150 17.38 -18.96 -23.14
N PHE A 151 17.53 -17.75 -22.59
CA PHE A 151 17.00 -16.51 -23.17
C PHE A 151 17.92 -15.91 -24.25
N GLY A 152 19.13 -16.43 -24.43
CA GLY A 152 20.12 -15.89 -25.38
C GLY A 152 20.68 -14.53 -24.95
N ILE A 153 20.72 -14.26 -23.65
CA ILE A 153 21.26 -13.04 -23.07
C ILE A 153 22.79 -13.15 -23.04
N GLU A 154 23.50 -12.13 -23.54
CA GLU A 154 24.96 -12.09 -23.47
C GLU A 154 25.43 -11.97 -22.01
N GLU A 155 26.51 -12.67 -21.67
CA GLU A 155 27.04 -12.72 -20.30
C GLU A 155 27.42 -11.31 -19.84
N GLY A 156 26.81 -10.83 -18.75
CA GLY A 156 26.99 -9.47 -18.23
C GLY A 156 26.06 -8.41 -18.83
N ALA A 157 25.25 -8.72 -19.85
CA ALA A 157 24.32 -7.76 -20.45
C ALA A 157 23.24 -7.27 -19.47
N LEU A 158 22.84 -8.11 -18.50
CA LEU A 158 21.87 -7.72 -17.47
C LEU A 158 22.48 -6.74 -16.47
N ASP A 159 23.72 -6.98 -16.03
CA ASP A 159 24.46 -6.06 -15.15
C ASP A 159 24.75 -4.74 -15.86
N GLU A 160 25.11 -4.79 -17.15
CA GLU A 160 25.26 -3.60 -17.98
C GLU A 160 23.93 -2.86 -18.16
N ALA A 161 22.80 -3.56 -18.37
CA ALA A 161 21.48 -2.94 -18.46
C ALA A 161 21.01 -2.33 -17.12
N LEU A 162 21.31 -2.97 -15.99
CA LEU A 162 21.05 -2.46 -14.64
C LEU A 162 21.90 -1.22 -14.33
N LEU A 163 23.15 -1.17 -14.82
CA LEU A 163 24.05 -0.01 -14.71
C LEU A 163 23.72 1.08 -15.73
N ALA A 164 23.15 0.71 -16.88
CA ALA A 164 22.73 1.59 -17.97
C ALA A 164 21.25 2.01 -17.88
N ALA A 165 20.54 1.68 -16.80
CA ALA A 165 19.17 2.14 -16.55
C ALA A 165 19.06 3.69 -16.56
N ASP A 166 20.18 4.39 -16.35
CA ASP A 166 20.33 5.85 -16.44
C ASP A 166 20.81 6.36 -17.82
N ALA A 167 21.11 5.47 -18.77
CA ALA A 167 21.60 5.83 -20.11
C ALA A 167 20.47 5.75 -21.15
N PRO A 168 20.36 6.73 -22.07
CA PRO A 168 19.42 6.64 -23.17
C PRO A 168 19.78 5.41 -24.03
N THR A 169 18.95 4.38 -23.97
CA THR A 169 19.18 3.16 -24.75
C THR A 169 18.82 3.45 -26.20
N GLU A 170 19.83 3.48 -27.07
CA GLU A 170 19.71 3.50 -28.53
C GLU A 170 19.27 2.11 -29.04
N GLY A 171 18.09 1.64 -28.61
CA GLY A 171 17.41 0.49 -29.17
C GLY A 171 16.49 0.90 -30.32
N SER A 172 16.13 -0.04 -31.19
CA SER A 172 15.09 0.14 -32.22
C SER A 172 13.88 0.85 -31.62
N ALA A 173 13.51 2.01 -32.16
CA ALA A 173 12.51 2.94 -31.60
C ALA A 173 11.08 2.35 -31.41
N SER A 174 10.84 1.08 -31.74
CA SER A 174 9.56 0.39 -31.59
C SER A 174 9.59 -0.86 -30.69
N GLU A 175 10.75 -1.30 -30.19
CA GLU A 175 10.79 -2.50 -29.33
C GLU A 175 10.31 -2.16 -27.92
N GLY A 176 9.19 -2.78 -27.50
CA GLY A 176 8.60 -2.58 -26.17
C GLY A 176 7.61 -1.42 -26.04
N ARG A 177 7.38 -0.62 -27.09
CA ARG A 177 6.33 0.42 -27.10
C ARG A 177 5.04 -0.14 -27.73
N TYR A 178 3.92 0.02 -27.03
CA TYR A 178 2.63 -0.53 -27.46
C TYR A 178 1.53 0.53 -27.42
N PRO A 179 0.62 0.55 -28.42
CA PRO A 179 -0.56 1.40 -28.36
C PRO A 179 -1.43 1.03 -27.17
N LYS A 180 -2.17 2.00 -26.63
CA LYS A 180 -3.12 1.73 -25.55
C LYS A 180 -4.25 0.84 -26.06
N VAL A 181 -4.63 -0.13 -25.25
CA VAL A 181 -5.70 -1.07 -25.57
C VAL A 181 -7.03 -0.32 -25.70
N LEU A 182 -7.27 0.63 -24.79
CA LEU A 182 -8.53 1.37 -24.73
C LEU A 182 -8.68 2.45 -25.80
N ASP A 183 -7.61 2.83 -26.52
CA ASP A 183 -7.71 3.81 -27.62
C ASP A 183 -8.63 3.34 -28.74
N TYR A 184 -8.71 2.01 -28.96
CA TYR A 184 -9.68 1.45 -29.89
C TYR A 184 -11.12 1.78 -29.48
N LEU A 185 -11.48 1.57 -28.20
CA LEU A 185 -12.82 1.89 -27.69
C LEU A 185 -13.10 3.40 -27.69
N ARG A 186 -12.09 4.24 -27.43
CA ARG A 186 -12.17 5.69 -27.56
C ARG A 186 -12.45 6.11 -29.00
N SER A 187 -11.78 5.47 -29.97
CA SER A 187 -11.96 5.76 -31.40
C SER A 187 -13.35 5.39 -31.93
N GLU A 188 -14.03 4.41 -31.31
CA GLU A 188 -15.41 4.04 -31.62
C GLU A 188 -16.45 4.88 -30.87
N GLY A 189 -16.02 5.78 -29.97
CA GLY A 189 -16.90 6.59 -29.13
C GLY A 189 -17.62 5.79 -28.03
N ILE A 190 -17.12 4.59 -27.70
CA ILE A 190 -17.64 3.74 -26.62
C ILE A 190 -17.14 4.22 -25.27
N LEU A 191 -15.88 4.65 -25.21
CA LEU A 191 -15.29 5.32 -24.06
C LEU A 191 -15.17 6.82 -24.32
N PRO A 192 -15.35 7.67 -23.29
CA PRO A 192 -15.10 9.09 -23.41
C PRO A 192 -13.62 9.34 -23.72
N VAL A 193 -13.36 10.27 -24.63
CA VAL A 193 -12.02 10.84 -24.81
C VAL A 193 -11.80 11.84 -23.68
N CYS A 194 -10.77 11.64 -22.87
CA CYS A 194 -10.36 12.62 -21.87
C CYS A 194 -9.51 13.68 -22.56
N ASP A 195 -10.03 14.91 -22.67
CA ASP A 195 -9.23 16.04 -23.14
C ASP A 195 -8.08 16.30 -22.15
N ASN A 196 -6.90 16.68 -22.66
CA ASN A 196 -5.78 17.06 -21.80
C ASN A 196 -6.17 18.33 -21.03
N ASP A 197 -6.09 18.24 -19.69
CA ASP A 197 -6.21 19.38 -18.79
C ASP A 197 -4.82 19.72 -18.25
N ASP A 198 -4.20 20.75 -18.82
CA ASP A 198 -2.89 21.25 -18.42
C ASP A 198 -2.96 22.19 -17.20
N ALA A 199 -4.08 22.19 -16.45
CA ALA A 199 -4.18 22.92 -15.20
C ALA A 199 -3.15 22.40 -14.18
N GLU A 200 -2.56 23.32 -13.41
CA GLU A 200 -1.58 22.98 -12.38
C GLU A 200 -2.20 22.00 -11.36
N PRO A 201 -1.62 20.81 -11.16
CA PRO A 201 -2.17 19.82 -10.24
C PRO A 201 -2.06 20.28 -8.78
N VAL A 202 -3.04 19.89 -7.97
CA VAL A 202 -2.98 20.13 -6.52
C VAL A 202 -1.91 19.22 -5.90
N ASP A 203 -0.94 19.82 -5.20
CA ASP A 203 0.14 19.10 -4.52
C ASP A 203 -0.12 18.99 -3.00
N VAL A 204 -0.57 17.82 -2.56
CA VAL A 204 -0.86 17.49 -1.15
C VAL A 204 0.40 17.45 -0.27
N THR A 205 1.59 17.57 -0.86
CA THR A 205 2.86 17.71 -0.12
C THR A 205 3.21 19.17 0.20
N MET A 206 2.50 20.12 -0.43
CA MET A 206 2.68 21.56 -0.26
C MET A 206 1.48 22.25 0.39
N GLY A 207 0.28 21.66 0.28
CA GLY A 207 -0.96 22.12 0.90
C GLY A 207 -1.69 20.99 1.64
N ALA A 208 -2.59 21.37 2.55
CA ALA A 208 -3.48 20.40 3.20
C ALA A 208 -4.56 19.91 2.21
N LEU A 209 -5.08 18.70 2.45
CA LEU A 209 -6.25 18.19 1.72
C LEU A 209 -7.49 19.03 2.05
N GLU A 210 -8.20 19.47 1.01
CA GLU A 210 -9.46 20.20 1.11
C GLU A 210 -10.56 19.42 0.39
N PHE A 211 -11.72 19.24 1.03
CA PHE A 211 -12.83 18.48 0.48
C PHE A 211 -13.96 19.40 -0.04
N PRO A 212 -14.54 19.12 -1.22
CA PRO A 212 -14.20 18.02 -2.13
C PRO A 212 -12.82 18.21 -2.79
N CYS A 213 -12.07 17.10 -2.92
CA CYS A 213 -10.72 17.11 -3.45
C CYS A 213 -10.71 17.11 -4.99
N ALA A 214 -9.77 17.84 -5.59
CA ALA A 214 -9.48 17.68 -7.01
C ALA A 214 -8.96 16.26 -7.29
N ARG A 215 -9.29 15.69 -8.46
CA ARG A 215 -8.85 14.33 -8.85
C ARG A 215 -7.32 14.17 -8.80
N SER A 216 -6.56 15.22 -9.12
CA SER A 216 -5.09 15.25 -8.98
C SER A 216 -4.63 15.00 -7.53
N ALA A 217 -5.27 15.64 -6.54
CA ALA A 217 -4.99 15.40 -5.13
C ALA A 217 -5.38 13.98 -4.68
N ARG A 218 -6.51 13.45 -5.19
CA ARG A 218 -6.95 12.06 -4.90
C ARG A 218 -5.93 11.04 -5.41
N LEU A 219 -5.57 11.13 -6.69
CA LEU A 219 -4.60 10.22 -7.32
C LEU A 219 -3.21 10.33 -6.69
N GLN A 220 -2.76 11.55 -6.36
CA GLN A 220 -1.50 11.75 -5.64
C GLN A 220 -1.54 11.07 -4.27
N THR A 221 -2.64 11.22 -3.51
CA THR A 221 -2.80 10.61 -2.18
C THR A 221 -2.89 9.08 -2.26
N LEU A 222 -3.61 8.51 -3.23
CA LEU A 222 -3.71 7.06 -3.41
C LEU A 222 -2.37 6.43 -3.84
N SER A 223 -1.62 7.09 -4.72
CA SER A 223 -0.28 6.65 -5.12
C SER A 223 0.67 6.59 -3.91
N ARG A 224 0.53 7.56 -2.99
CA ARG A 224 1.26 7.69 -1.73
C ARG A 224 0.77 6.78 -0.61
N GLY A 225 -0.46 6.30 -0.70
CA GLY A 225 -1.11 5.53 0.34
C GLY A 225 -0.39 4.20 0.62
N MET A 226 -0.49 3.73 1.86
CA MET A 226 -0.10 2.40 2.28
C MET A 226 -0.74 1.37 1.36
N THR A 227 0.10 0.52 0.77
CA THR A 227 -0.31 -0.46 -0.26
C THR A 227 -1.48 -1.31 0.22
N GLN A 228 -1.38 -1.87 1.42
CA GLN A 228 -2.40 -2.75 1.97
C GLN A 228 -3.71 -2.01 2.31
N ALA A 229 -3.66 -0.71 2.63
CA ALA A 229 -4.88 0.07 2.88
C ALA A 229 -5.62 0.36 1.58
N VAL A 230 -4.90 0.80 0.54
CA VAL A 230 -5.45 1.02 -0.81
C VAL A 230 -6.04 -0.29 -1.36
N GLU A 231 -5.33 -1.40 -1.23
CA GLU A 231 -5.81 -2.73 -1.62
C GLU A 231 -7.06 -3.15 -0.85
N ALA A 232 -7.08 -2.98 0.48
CA ALA A 232 -8.21 -3.35 1.30
C ALA A 232 -9.48 -2.54 0.96
N PHE A 233 -9.33 -1.23 0.69
CA PHE A 233 -10.45 -0.39 0.28
C PHE A 233 -10.91 -0.69 -1.15
N GLY A 234 -10.00 -0.89 -2.10
CA GLY A 234 -10.35 -1.33 -3.45
C GLY A 234 -11.06 -2.69 -3.43
N TYR A 235 -10.58 -3.63 -2.60
CA TYR A 235 -11.23 -4.92 -2.38
C TYR A 235 -12.63 -4.77 -1.75
N ALA A 236 -12.80 -3.89 -0.77
CA ALA A 236 -14.11 -3.63 -0.17
C ALA A 236 -15.10 -3.08 -1.21
N ALA A 237 -14.65 -2.19 -2.10
CA ALA A 237 -15.47 -1.63 -3.17
C ALA A 237 -16.02 -2.74 -4.08
N ILE A 238 -15.15 -3.62 -4.60
CA ILE A 238 -15.57 -4.73 -5.49
C ILE A 238 -16.36 -5.84 -4.78
N ARG A 239 -16.37 -5.84 -3.44
CA ARG A 239 -17.15 -6.77 -2.62
C ARG A 239 -18.57 -6.27 -2.30
N GLY A 240 -18.98 -5.15 -2.91
CA GLY A 240 -20.34 -4.60 -2.79
C GLY A 240 -20.46 -3.39 -1.86
N TYR A 241 -19.33 -2.83 -1.42
CA TYR A 241 -19.31 -1.49 -0.80
C TYR A 241 -18.97 -0.40 -1.81
N GLY A 242 -19.12 -0.66 -3.11
CA GLY A 242 -18.86 0.24 -4.22
C GLY A 242 -19.68 -0.15 -5.46
N PRO A 243 -19.36 0.41 -6.65
CA PRO A 243 -20.05 0.09 -7.90
C PRO A 243 -19.78 -1.35 -8.36
N SER A 244 -20.30 -1.69 -9.54
CA SER A 244 -20.17 -3.00 -10.20
C SER A 244 -18.70 -3.42 -10.37
N HIS A 245 -18.50 -4.74 -10.53
CA HIS A 245 -17.16 -5.32 -10.62
C HIS A 245 -16.39 -4.76 -11.84
N PRO A 246 -15.17 -4.20 -11.67
CA PRO A 246 -14.38 -3.63 -12.76
C PRO A 246 -13.90 -4.70 -13.74
N THR A 247 -13.55 -4.28 -14.95
CA THR A 247 -12.70 -5.06 -15.85
C THR A 247 -11.40 -4.33 -16.12
N VAL A 248 -10.26 -4.99 -15.91
CA VAL A 248 -8.95 -4.42 -16.26
C VAL A 248 -8.86 -4.26 -17.78
N GLY A 249 -8.97 -3.02 -18.24
CA GLY A 249 -8.90 -2.64 -19.64
C GLY A 249 -7.46 -2.79 -20.16
N GLU A 250 -6.52 -2.24 -19.42
CA GLU A 250 -5.09 -2.44 -19.63
C GLU A 250 -4.33 -2.35 -18.30
N LEU A 251 -3.37 -3.25 -18.11
CA LEU A 251 -2.29 -3.13 -17.15
C LEU A 251 -0.99 -3.15 -17.92
N ARG A 252 -0.16 -2.13 -17.74
CA ARG A 252 1.20 -2.09 -18.29
C ARG A 252 2.21 -1.74 -17.21
N HIS A 253 3.35 -2.42 -17.26
CA HIS A 253 4.51 -2.14 -16.43
C HIS A 253 5.75 -1.99 -17.31
N GLY A 254 6.58 -1.02 -16.97
CA GLY A 254 7.80 -0.76 -17.72
C GLY A 254 8.49 0.54 -17.30
N MET A 255 9.47 0.94 -18.10
CA MET A 255 10.27 2.13 -17.85
C MET A 255 9.69 3.33 -18.60
N ALA A 256 9.41 4.41 -17.88
CA ALA A 256 8.96 5.68 -18.45
C ALA A 256 10.06 6.73 -18.32
N GLU A 257 10.31 7.46 -19.40
CA GLU A 257 11.34 8.50 -19.47
C GLU A 257 10.89 9.76 -18.72
N VAL A 258 11.79 10.36 -17.95
CA VAL A 258 11.55 11.60 -17.21
C VAL A 258 12.42 12.70 -17.79
N CYS A 259 11.77 13.74 -18.28
CA CYS A 259 12.42 14.90 -18.87
C CYS A 259 12.07 16.18 -18.11
N VAL A 260 13.00 17.12 -18.07
CA VAL A 260 12.77 18.48 -17.55
C VAL A 260 13.04 19.50 -18.64
N ASP A 261 12.32 20.61 -18.59
CA ASP A 261 12.60 21.75 -19.46
C ASP A 261 13.92 22.42 -19.08
N VAL A 262 14.48 23.18 -20.03
CA VAL A 262 15.76 23.88 -19.84
C VAL A 262 15.68 24.81 -18.62
N PRO A 263 16.61 24.68 -17.65
CA PRO A 263 16.61 25.56 -16.47
C PRO A 263 16.65 27.04 -16.86
N GLY A 264 15.59 27.78 -16.51
CA GLY A 264 15.47 29.22 -16.76
C GLY A 264 14.60 29.61 -17.97
N GLU A 265 14.06 28.65 -18.70
CA GLU A 265 13.00 28.87 -19.70
C GLU A 265 11.65 28.40 -19.14
N GLU A 266 10.56 29.12 -19.45
CA GLU A 266 9.22 28.78 -18.93
C GLU A 266 8.60 27.57 -19.64
N SER A 267 8.99 27.30 -20.90
CA SER A 267 8.71 26.07 -21.63
C SER A 267 9.63 25.98 -22.85
N CYS A 268 10.11 24.78 -23.16
CA CYS A 268 10.90 24.51 -24.37
C CYS A 268 10.20 23.46 -25.25
N ASP A 269 10.57 23.41 -26.53
CA ASP A 269 10.12 22.34 -27.43
C ASP A 269 10.54 20.97 -26.84
N ALA A 270 9.74 19.94 -27.10
CA ALA A 270 9.99 18.60 -26.54
C ALA A 270 11.35 18.02 -26.95
N GLU A 271 11.86 18.45 -28.11
CA GLU A 271 13.17 18.05 -28.64
C GLU A 271 14.34 18.70 -27.88
N ASP A 272 14.10 19.81 -27.18
CA ASP A 272 15.10 20.55 -26.40
C ASP A 272 15.09 20.20 -24.90
N ALA A 273 14.18 19.33 -24.47
CA ALA A 273 14.06 18.90 -23.08
C ALA A 273 15.25 18.02 -22.66
N TYR A 274 15.68 18.14 -21.41
CA TYR A 274 16.76 17.33 -20.86
C TYR A 274 16.21 16.02 -20.30
N TYR A 275 16.68 14.90 -20.84
CA TYR A 275 16.47 13.56 -20.27
C TYR A 275 17.23 13.43 -18.94
N LEU A 276 16.52 13.10 -17.86
CA LEU A 276 17.11 12.87 -16.54
C LEU A 276 17.35 11.39 -16.23
N GLY A 277 16.60 10.49 -16.87
CA GLY A 277 16.58 9.08 -16.55
C GLY A 277 15.20 8.48 -16.79
N SER A 278 15.05 7.21 -16.44
CA SER A 278 13.78 6.50 -16.53
C SER A 278 13.38 5.91 -15.19
N ILE A 279 12.08 5.87 -14.94
CA ILE A 279 11.51 5.30 -13.71
C ILE A 279 10.59 4.12 -14.04
N PRO A 280 10.60 3.04 -13.24
CA PRO A 280 9.65 1.95 -13.40
C PRO A 280 8.28 2.41 -12.93
N LEU A 281 7.26 2.21 -13.76
CA LEU A 281 5.87 2.54 -13.46
C LEU A 281 4.98 1.35 -13.80
N THR A 282 3.95 1.16 -12.97
CA THR A 282 2.79 0.36 -13.32
C THR A 282 1.58 1.27 -13.51
N GLU A 283 0.97 1.19 -14.68
CA GLU A 283 -0.26 1.89 -15.03
C GLU A 283 -1.40 0.88 -15.24
N VAL A 284 -2.57 1.22 -14.72
CA VAL A 284 -3.80 0.45 -14.87
C VAL A 284 -4.95 1.36 -15.27
N GLU A 285 -5.65 0.98 -16.33
CA GLU A 285 -6.95 1.54 -16.71
C GLU A 285 -8.01 0.45 -16.52
N SER A 286 -8.96 0.70 -15.61
CA SER A 286 -10.10 -0.17 -15.35
C SER A 286 -11.36 0.40 -15.96
N VAL A 287 -12.18 -0.45 -16.58
CA VAL A 287 -13.45 -0.08 -17.21
C VAL A 287 -14.62 -0.49 -16.32
N PHE A 288 -15.57 0.42 -16.15
CA PHE A 288 -16.79 0.26 -15.35
C PHE A 288 -18.02 0.47 -16.21
N GLU A 289 -19.01 -0.42 -16.09
CA GLU A 289 -20.31 -0.27 -16.75
C GLU A 289 -21.20 0.63 -15.89
N VAL A 290 -21.68 1.72 -16.48
CA VAL A 290 -22.53 2.72 -15.82
C VAL A 290 -23.84 2.87 -16.57
N GLU A 291 -24.94 2.75 -15.83
CA GLU A 291 -26.29 3.01 -16.34
C GLU A 291 -26.63 4.49 -16.10
N THR A 292 -26.85 5.24 -17.18
CA THR A 292 -27.30 6.64 -17.09
C THR A 292 -28.73 6.74 -17.59
N GLU A 293 -29.60 7.40 -16.82
CA GLU A 293 -30.96 7.74 -17.27
C GLU A 293 -31.00 9.20 -17.74
N GLU A 294 -30.99 9.40 -19.06
CA GLU A 294 -31.22 10.71 -19.66
C GLU A 294 -32.59 10.75 -20.36
N ALA A 295 -33.42 11.73 -19.99
CA ALA A 295 -34.74 11.98 -20.61
C ALA A 295 -35.68 10.74 -20.67
N GLY A 296 -35.57 9.82 -19.71
CA GLY A 296 -36.38 8.60 -19.65
C GLY A 296 -35.91 7.46 -20.55
N VAL A 297 -34.71 7.58 -21.13
CA VAL A 297 -34.02 6.50 -21.86
C VAL A 297 -32.82 6.06 -21.03
N THR A 298 -32.78 4.78 -20.67
CA THR A 298 -31.60 4.18 -20.03
C THR A 298 -30.56 3.90 -21.11
N THR A 299 -29.40 4.54 -20.97
CA THR A 299 -28.22 4.31 -21.83
C THR A 299 -27.11 3.68 -20.99
N LEU A 300 -26.52 2.60 -21.51
CA LEU A 300 -25.32 2.00 -20.94
C LEU A 300 -24.10 2.72 -21.51
N SER A 301 -23.22 3.17 -20.64
CA SER A 301 -21.94 3.77 -21.00
C SER A 301 -20.82 3.11 -20.19
N PHE A 302 -19.58 3.32 -20.63
CA PHE A 302 -18.41 2.88 -19.89
C PHE A 302 -17.65 4.08 -19.35
N GLU A 303 -17.28 3.99 -18.08
CA GLU A 303 -16.38 4.92 -17.40
C GLU A 303 -15.03 4.27 -17.10
N ILE A 304 -14.04 5.10 -16.79
CA ILE A 304 -12.66 4.66 -16.56
C ILE A 304 -12.23 5.05 -15.15
N GLY A 305 -11.64 4.10 -14.45
CA GLY A 305 -10.82 4.35 -13.27
C GLY A 305 -9.34 4.22 -13.61
N TYR A 306 -8.50 5.07 -13.02
CA TYR A 306 -7.08 5.17 -13.34
C TYR A 306 -6.18 4.91 -12.12
N GLY A 307 -5.13 4.12 -12.31
CA GLY A 307 -4.11 3.86 -11.31
C GLY A 307 -2.70 3.98 -11.89
N LEU A 308 -1.83 4.71 -11.20
CA LEU A 308 -0.42 4.84 -11.57
C LEU A 308 0.45 4.83 -10.31
N VAL A 309 1.37 3.87 -10.25
CA VAL A 309 2.27 3.66 -9.11
C VAL A 309 3.70 3.44 -9.61
N MET A 310 4.68 3.80 -8.78
CA MET A 310 6.08 3.48 -9.04
C MET A 310 6.34 1.98 -8.79
N GLY A 311 7.20 1.39 -9.61
CA GLY A 311 7.60 -0.03 -9.51
C GLY A 311 6.51 -1.01 -9.96
N GLY A 312 6.65 -2.26 -9.53
CA GLY A 312 5.80 -3.40 -9.91
C GLY A 312 4.57 -3.65 -9.03
N ALA A 313 4.07 -2.64 -8.29
CA ALA A 313 2.95 -2.80 -7.36
C ALA A 313 1.58 -2.89 -8.06
N GLU A 314 1.38 -3.92 -8.88
CA GLU A 314 0.22 -4.13 -9.74
C GLU A 314 -1.11 -4.16 -9.00
N THR A 315 -1.20 -4.93 -7.90
CA THR A 315 -2.42 -5.03 -7.11
C THR A 315 -2.84 -3.67 -6.54
N LYS A 316 -1.86 -2.86 -6.11
CA LYS A 316 -2.08 -1.48 -5.67
C LYS A 316 -2.61 -0.61 -6.81
N ALA A 317 -2.02 -0.69 -8.00
CA ALA A 317 -2.46 0.08 -9.16
C ALA A 317 -3.91 -0.27 -9.57
N ILE A 318 -4.25 -1.57 -9.55
CA ILE A 318 -5.63 -2.03 -9.78
C ILE A 318 -6.57 -1.44 -8.71
N ALA A 319 -6.24 -1.59 -7.43
CA ALA A 319 -7.07 -1.06 -6.35
C ALA A 319 -7.21 0.46 -6.41
N MET A 320 -6.15 1.17 -6.77
CA MET A 320 -6.15 2.61 -7.01
C MET A 320 -7.11 3.00 -8.15
N SER A 321 -7.11 2.26 -9.27
CA SER A 321 -8.05 2.48 -10.38
C SER A 321 -9.51 2.29 -9.95
N VAL A 322 -9.77 1.34 -9.05
CA VAL A 322 -11.11 1.13 -8.48
C VAL A 322 -11.52 2.30 -7.59
N LEU A 323 -10.64 2.74 -6.71
CA LEU A 323 -10.93 3.85 -5.80
C LEU A 323 -11.07 5.18 -6.53
N ASP A 324 -10.28 5.44 -7.57
CA ASP A 324 -10.41 6.65 -8.40
C ASP A 324 -11.84 6.78 -8.96
N HIS A 325 -12.37 5.72 -9.56
CA HIS A 325 -13.76 5.71 -10.03
C HIS A 325 -14.78 5.80 -8.88
N CYS A 326 -14.57 5.08 -7.76
CA CYS A 326 -15.47 5.14 -6.61
C CYS A 326 -15.58 6.56 -6.01
N LEU A 327 -14.45 7.27 -5.91
CA LEU A 327 -14.40 8.62 -5.34
C LEU A 327 -15.01 9.66 -6.29
N ASP A 328 -15.06 9.39 -7.59
CA ASP A 328 -15.74 10.26 -8.56
C ASP A 328 -17.27 10.19 -8.44
N LEU A 329 -17.81 9.01 -8.05
CA LEU A 329 -19.25 8.82 -7.81
C LEU A 329 -19.74 9.54 -6.54
N GLY A 330 -18.96 9.51 -5.46
CA GLY A 330 -19.20 10.31 -4.25
C GLY A 330 -20.40 9.92 -3.37
N ASP A 331 -20.87 8.67 -3.38
CA ASP A 331 -21.97 8.23 -2.51
C ASP A 331 -21.52 7.91 -1.08
N ALA A 332 -21.64 8.88 -0.17
CA ALA A 332 -21.24 8.77 1.24
C ALA A 332 -21.90 7.63 2.05
N ARG A 333 -22.91 6.92 1.51
CA ARG A 333 -23.43 5.67 2.13
C ARG A 333 -22.39 4.56 2.13
N TYR A 334 -21.44 4.64 1.19
CA TYR A 334 -20.39 3.68 0.98
C TYR A 334 -19.05 4.29 1.41
N PRO A 335 -18.36 3.74 2.43
CA PRO A 335 -17.09 4.29 2.90
C PRO A 335 -16.02 4.38 1.81
N THR A 336 -16.05 3.52 0.79
CA THR A 336 -15.07 3.55 -0.31
C THR A 336 -15.35 4.63 -1.35
N GLN A 337 -16.50 5.32 -1.27
CA GLN A 337 -16.86 6.47 -2.11
C GLN A 337 -16.82 7.79 -1.33
N ASP A 338 -16.55 7.73 -0.01
CA ASP A 338 -16.37 8.90 0.83
C ASP A 338 -14.90 9.34 0.76
N GLU A 339 -14.66 10.49 0.11
CA GLU A 339 -13.31 11.06 -0.05
C GLU A 339 -12.60 11.27 1.29
N GLU A 340 -13.31 11.76 2.31
CA GLU A 340 -12.71 12.05 3.62
C GLU A 340 -12.32 10.74 4.32
N PHE A 341 -13.21 9.74 4.25
CA PHE A 341 -12.92 8.42 4.81
C PHE A 341 -11.73 7.76 4.11
N VAL A 342 -11.69 7.73 2.78
CA VAL A 342 -10.60 7.05 2.08
C VAL A 342 -9.28 7.80 2.25
N LEU A 343 -9.23 9.09 1.91
CA LEU A 343 -7.97 9.82 1.79
C LEU A 343 -7.26 10.02 3.14
N TYR A 344 -7.99 10.15 4.26
CA TYR A 344 -7.36 10.24 5.58
C TYR A 344 -6.92 8.90 6.19
N HIS A 345 -7.33 7.77 5.62
CA HIS A 345 -7.03 6.45 6.20
C HIS A 345 -6.08 5.61 5.34
N VAL A 346 -5.56 6.17 4.25
CA VAL A 346 -4.55 5.50 3.41
C VAL A 346 -3.12 5.94 3.70
N ASP A 347 -2.85 7.10 4.31
CA ASP A 347 -1.46 7.49 4.60
C ASP A 347 -0.86 6.67 5.75
N GLY A 348 0.12 5.82 5.43
CA GLY A 348 0.72 4.91 6.40
C GLY A 348 1.55 5.60 7.49
N VAL A 349 2.17 6.74 7.20
CA VAL A 349 2.94 7.50 8.21
C VAL A 349 2.01 8.14 9.23
N GLU A 350 0.91 8.72 8.76
CA GLU A 350 -0.09 9.30 9.66
C GLU A 350 -0.77 8.21 10.49
N ALA A 351 -1.23 7.14 9.84
CA ALA A 351 -1.90 6.02 10.51
C ALA A 351 -1.00 5.37 11.57
N GLN A 352 0.24 5.02 11.20
CA GLN A 352 1.18 4.38 12.12
C GLN A 352 1.57 5.32 13.26
N GLY A 353 1.85 6.59 12.96
CA GLY A 353 2.18 7.61 13.95
C GLY A 353 1.04 7.80 14.96
N PHE A 354 -0.19 7.88 14.46
CA PHE A 354 -1.38 8.06 15.29
C PHE A 354 -1.72 6.79 16.08
N ILE A 355 -1.54 5.57 15.58
CA ILE A 355 -1.74 4.39 16.44
C ILE A 355 -0.61 4.28 17.47
N SER A 356 0.63 4.53 17.06
CA SER A 356 1.79 4.43 17.95
C SER A 356 1.80 5.48 19.07
N HIS A 357 1.16 6.65 18.87
CA HIS A 357 1.11 7.67 19.91
C HIS A 357 0.45 7.17 21.20
N LEU A 358 -0.44 6.16 21.13
CA LEU A 358 -1.09 5.57 22.30
C LEU A 358 -0.10 4.97 23.32
N LYS A 359 1.13 4.66 22.90
CA LYS A 359 2.23 4.25 23.79
C LYS A 359 2.75 5.40 24.67
N LEU A 360 2.49 6.65 24.29
CA LEU A 360 2.92 7.82 25.03
C LEU A 360 2.08 8.01 26.30
N PRO A 361 2.59 8.74 27.30
CA PRO A 361 1.89 8.90 28.56
C PRO A 361 0.56 9.68 28.42
N HIS A 362 -0.56 9.00 28.66
CA HIS A 362 -1.91 9.58 28.72
C HIS A 362 -2.49 9.60 30.15
N TYR A 363 -1.62 9.55 31.18
CA TYR A 363 -2.07 9.38 32.56
C TYR A 363 -2.96 10.53 33.06
N VAL A 364 -2.75 11.77 32.61
CA VAL A 364 -3.56 12.92 33.03
C VAL A 364 -5.01 12.78 32.56
N THR A 365 -5.22 12.56 31.26
CA THR A 365 -6.55 12.37 30.68
C THR A 365 -7.21 11.09 31.21
N PHE A 366 -6.43 10.04 31.45
CA PHE A 366 -6.93 8.82 32.07
C PHE A 366 -7.40 9.04 33.52
N GLN A 367 -6.68 9.82 34.34
CA GLN A 367 -7.14 10.15 35.70
C GLN A 367 -8.47 10.90 35.68
N SER A 368 -8.65 11.89 34.80
CA SER A 368 -9.94 12.61 34.66
C SER A 368 -11.09 11.67 34.28
N LYS A 369 -10.85 10.72 33.37
CA LYS A 369 -11.84 9.68 33.02
C LYS A 369 -12.12 8.75 34.19
N LEU A 370 -11.09 8.35 34.93
CA LEU A 370 -11.19 7.47 36.09
C LEU A 370 -12.00 8.11 37.23
N ASP A 371 -11.76 9.39 37.51
CA ASP A 371 -12.53 10.14 38.51
C ASP A 371 -14.00 10.27 38.09
N THR A 372 -14.27 10.52 36.81
CA THR A 372 -15.64 10.53 36.27
C THR A 372 -16.36 9.18 36.49
N VAL A 373 -15.69 8.07 36.18
CA VAL A 373 -16.24 6.72 36.38
C VAL A 373 -16.46 6.42 37.88
N ARG A 374 -15.54 6.84 38.75
CA ARG A 374 -15.68 6.67 40.20
C ARG A 374 -16.88 7.45 40.75
N THR A 375 -17.07 8.69 40.31
CA THR A 375 -18.22 9.53 40.71
C THR A 375 -19.54 8.93 40.23
N ALA A 376 -19.62 8.43 39.00
CA ALA A 376 -20.82 7.76 38.50
C ALA A 376 -21.18 6.53 39.37
N ARG A 377 -20.19 5.69 39.69
CA ARG A 377 -20.39 4.51 40.53
C ARG A 377 -20.75 4.83 41.98
N SER A 378 -20.22 5.92 42.56
CA SER A 378 -20.63 6.34 43.91
C SER A 378 -22.08 6.82 43.94
N HIS A 379 -22.53 7.52 42.89
CA HIS A 379 -23.93 7.94 42.79
C HIS A 379 -24.90 6.77 42.58
N GLU A 380 -24.50 5.73 41.84
CA GLU A 380 -25.29 4.49 41.74
C GLU A 380 -25.38 3.75 43.08
N SER A 381 -24.27 3.63 43.83
CA SER A 381 -24.30 3.02 45.17
C SER A 381 -25.09 3.83 46.20
N ASP A 382 -25.08 5.15 46.09
CA ASP A 382 -25.87 6.03 46.97
C ASP A 382 -27.37 6.00 46.59
N ALA A 383 -27.70 5.82 45.31
CA ALA A 383 -29.08 5.67 44.84
C ALA A 383 -29.68 4.30 45.22
N GLU A 384 -28.89 3.22 45.16
CA GLU A 384 -29.29 1.89 45.64
C GLU A 384 -29.38 1.83 47.18
N GLY A 385 -28.57 2.62 47.90
CA GLY A 385 -28.62 2.75 49.35
C GLY A 385 -29.75 3.61 49.91
N SER A 386 -30.38 4.48 49.08
CA SER A 386 -31.49 5.36 49.49
C SER A 386 -32.86 4.98 48.91
N GLY A 387 -32.94 3.90 48.14
CA GLY A 387 -34.19 3.35 47.63
C GLY A 387 -34.88 2.44 48.65
N ALA A 388 -35.96 2.93 49.26
CA ALA A 388 -36.90 2.08 49.99
C ALA A 388 -37.34 0.89 49.11
N ALA A 389 -37.40 -0.30 49.70
CA ALA A 389 -37.87 -1.52 49.06
C ALA A 389 -39.17 -1.28 48.27
N PRO A 390 -39.23 -1.62 46.96
CA PRO A 390 -40.51 -1.77 46.28
C PRO A 390 -41.16 -3.06 46.81
N SER A 391 -42.39 -2.94 47.26
CA SER A 391 -43.26 -4.04 47.69
C SER A 391 -43.48 -5.06 46.56
N ASP A 392 -43.53 -6.33 46.93
CA ASP A 392 -44.01 -7.46 46.11
C ASP A 392 -45.35 -7.13 45.43
N ALA A 393 -45.32 -6.77 44.14
CA ALA A 393 -46.42 -6.93 43.17
C ALA A 393 -45.99 -6.40 41.80
N GLU A 394 -45.44 -7.29 40.96
CA GLU A 394 -45.48 -7.32 39.48
C GLU A 394 -44.24 -8.07 38.96
N ALA A 395 -44.18 -9.36 39.27
CA ALA A 395 -43.34 -10.33 38.57
C ALA A 395 -44.25 -11.13 37.63
N ALA A 396 -44.62 -10.51 36.51
CA ALA A 396 -45.11 -11.18 35.32
C ALA A 396 -44.81 -10.26 34.13
N ASP A 397 -44.27 -10.83 33.06
CA ASP A 397 -44.00 -10.21 31.76
C ASP A 397 -42.67 -9.44 31.56
N VAL A 398 -41.53 -10.08 31.84
CA VAL A 398 -40.35 -10.03 30.92
C VAL A 398 -39.49 -11.30 31.10
N GLU A 399 -40.04 -12.46 30.76
CA GLU A 399 -39.23 -13.69 30.61
C GLU A 399 -39.54 -14.32 29.25
N ALA A 400 -39.25 -13.57 28.19
CA ALA A 400 -39.30 -14.03 26.81
C ALA A 400 -38.31 -13.23 25.96
N HIS A 401 -37.01 -13.47 26.12
CA HIS A 401 -36.03 -13.44 25.01
C HIS A 401 -34.58 -13.85 25.33
N ALA A 402 -34.33 -14.56 26.43
CA ALA A 402 -33.01 -15.12 26.71
C ALA A 402 -33.11 -16.60 27.12
N ALA A 403 -33.68 -17.43 26.23
CA ALA A 403 -33.60 -18.88 26.31
C ALA A 403 -33.28 -19.42 24.92
N GLY A 404 -32.02 -19.80 24.72
CA GLY A 404 -31.56 -20.39 23.48
C GLY A 404 -30.05 -20.42 23.39
N PHE A 405 -29.40 -21.07 24.37
CA PHE A 405 -28.20 -21.92 24.23
C PHE A 405 -27.60 -22.12 25.63
N ASP A 406 -28.09 -23.13 26.35
CA ASP A 406 -27.20 -23.90 27.22
C ASP A 406 -27.52 -25.39 27.07
N GLY A 407 -26.49 -26.13 26.70
CA GLY A 407 -26.44 -27.59 26.73
C GLY A 407 -25.45 -27.94 27.83
N GLY A 408 -25.97 -27.98 29.06
CA GLY A 408 -25.18 -28.19 30.26
C GLY A 408 -24.44 -29.53 30.32
N ALA A 409 -23.37 -29.55 31.11
CA ALA A 409 -23.33 -30.36 32.33
C ALA A 409 -22.18 -29.89 33.22
N SER A 410 -22.53 -29.48 34.44
CA SER A 410 -21.64 -29.08 35.52
C SER A 410 -21.13 -30.30 36.32
N PRO A 411 -20.16 -30.10 37.24
CA PRO A 411 -19.25 -31.12 37.76
C PRO A 411 -19.69 -31.72 39.10
N ASP A 412 -19.04 -32.82 39.53
CA ASP A 412 -18.78 -33.04 40.95
C ASP A 412 -17.57 -33.97 41.21
N GLU A 413 -16.69 -33.46 42.07
CA GLU A 413 -15.88 -34.12 43.10
C GLU A 413 -15.27 -35.52 42.89
N ALA A 414 -13.94 -35.61 42.87
CA ALA A 414 -13.19 -36.42 43.86
C ALA A 414 -11.69 -36.12 43.83
N SER A 415 -11.17 -35.90 45.03
CA SER A 415 -9.79 -35.61 45.40
C SER A 415 -8.86 -36.84 45.34
N ALA A 416 -7.55 -36.55 45.31
CA ALA A 416 -6.41 -37.34 45.84
C ALA A 416 -5.64 -38.26 44.89
N ALA A 417 -4.43 -37.77 44.57
CA ALA A 417 -3.12 -38.37 44.83
C ALA A 417 -2.74 -39.76 44.26
N VAL A 418 -1.46 -39.81 43.83
CA VAL A 418 -0.46 -40.89 43.92
C VAL A 418 0.15 -41.25 42.56
N ASP A 419 1.29 -40.59 42.30
CA ASP A 419 2.59 -41.13 41.91
C ASP A 419 2.66 -42.62 41.47
N ALA A 420 3.13 -42.89 40.24
CA ALA A 420 3.95 -44.07 39.88
C ALA A 420 4.24 -44.15 38.36
N THR A 421 5.52 -43.92 38.01
CA THR A 421 6.34 -44.70 37.06
C THR A 421 5.70 -45.26 35.78
N VAL A 422 6.18 -44.79 34.62
CA VAL A 422 6.20 -45.57 33.38
C VAL A 422 7.65 -45.83 32.99
N ASP A 423 7.95 -47.12 32.97
CA ASP A 423 9.20 -47.80 32.69
C ASP A 423 9.57 -47.70 31.20
N GLU A 424 10.86 -47.49 30.93
CA GLU A 424 11.49 -47.71 29.63
C GLU A 424 11.54 -49.22 29.34
N LYS A 425 11.15 -49.66 28.13
CA LYS A 425 11.94 -50.63 27.36
C LYS A 425 11.40 -50.97 25.98
N GLU A 426 12.39 -51.33 25.15
CA GLU A 426 12.40 -51.89 23.80
C GLU A 426 12.49 -50.81 22.70
N ARG A 427 13.65 -50.54 22.08
CA ARG A 427 14.88 -51.32 21.89
C ARG A 427 16.05 -50.41 21.51
#